data_AF-A0A3D5JL99-F1
#
_entry.id   AF-A0A3D5JL99-F1
#
_cell.length_a   1.000
_cell.length_b   1.000
_cell.length_c   1.000
_cell.angle_alpha   90.00
_cell.angle_beta   90.00
_cell.angle_gamma   90.00
#
_symmetry.space_group_name_H-M   'P 1'
#
loop_
_entity.id
_entity.type
_entity.pdbx_description
1 polymer ?
#
loop_
_entity_poly.entity_id
_entity_poly.type
_entity_poly.pdbx_seq_one_letter_code
_entity_poly.pdbx_strand_id
1 'polypeptide(L)'
;CDPHMWTENDTEYEGDFTAQWNNQVMRYGQRVPSLGIPSQSRGVVDLYDASTDWIPIYDKTSLGGFYMACGSSGNQYKNAPIAGKMMAALID
;
A
#
# COMPACT_ATOMS: atom_id res chain seq x y z
N CYS A 1 3.76 -5.63 -15.68
CA CYS A 1 4.02 -4.72 -14.54
C CYS A 1 5.41 -5.01 -14.01
N ASP A 2 5.98 -4.09 -13.22
CA ASP A 2 7.21 -4.40 -12.48
C ASP A 2 6.91 -5.51 -11.45
N PRO A 3 7.90 -6.34 -11.08
CA PRO A 3 7.74 -7.32 -10.01
C PRO A 3 7.36 -6.62 -8.69
N HIS A 4 6.63 -7.33 -7.83
CA HIS A 4 6.39 -6.86 -6.47
C HIS A 4 7.68 -6.90 -5.66
N MET A 5 7.96 -5.82 -4.94
CA MET A 5 9.06 -5.72 -4.00
C MET A 5 8.49 -5.93 -2.60
N TRP A 6 8.88 -7.02 -1.96
CA TRP A 6 8.49 -7.33 -0.59
C TRP A 6 9.64 -6.95 0.35
N THR A 7 9.28 -6.47 1.55
CA THR A 7 10.22 -6.26 2.66
C THR A 7 10.03 -7.38 3.69
N GLU A 8 11.09 -7.71 4.41
CA GLU A 8 11.06 -8.71 5.49
C GLU A 8 10.31 -8.20 6.72
N ASN A 9 10.36 -6.88 6.98
CA ASN A 9 9.70 -6.26 8.11
C ASN A 9 9.32 -4.79 7.83
N ASP A 10 8.57 -4.20 8.75
CA ASP A 10 8.02 -2.84 8.69
C ASP A 10 8.98 -1.75 9.20
N THR A 11 10.18 -2.12 9.64
CA THR A 11 11.17 -1.20 10.22
C THR A 11 12.44 -1.03 9.39
N GLU A 12 12.79 -2.02 8.58
CA GLU A 12 14.02 -2.10 7.80
C GLU A 12 13.67 -2.23 6.32
N TYR A 13 13.35 -1.10 5.69
CA TYR A 13 13.05 -1.02 4.26
C TYR A 13 13.72 0.20 3.62
N GLU A 14 13.89 0.14 2.29
CA GLU A 14 14.46 1.24 1.51
C GLU A 14 13.46 2.40 1.43
N GLY A 15 13.81 3.53 2.05
CA GLY A 15 13.00 4.75 2.09
C GLY A 15 13.41 5.79 1.04
N ASP A 16 14.51 5.58 0.32
CA ASP A 16 14.98 6.48 -0.72
C ASP A 16 14.37 6.16 -2.10
N PHE A 17 14.46 7.12 -3.02
CA PHE A 17 14.06 6.88 -4.40
C PHE A 17 15.04 5.93 -5.10
N THR A 18 14.50 4.85 -5.65
CA THR A 18 15.26 3.87 -6.43
C THR A 18 15.05 4.07 -7.93
N ALA A 19 15.63 3.19 -8.75
CA ALA A 19 15.36 3.13 -10.19
C ALA A 19 13.86 3.00 -10.52
N GLN A 20 13.03 2.51 -9.58
CA GLN A 20 11.58 2.44 -9.73
C GLN A 20 10.97 3.84 -9.93
N TRP A 21 11.45 4.87 -9.22
CA TRP A 21 10.95 6.24 -9.38
C TRP A 21 11.19 6.75 -10.80
N ASN A 22 12.40 6.56 -11.34
CA ASN A 22 12.75 6.93 -12.72
C ASN A 22 11.83 6.23 -13.73
N ASN A 23 11.59 4.92 -13.55
CA ASN A 23 10.70 4.16 -14.42
C ASN A 23 9.27 4.73 -14.40
N GLN A 24 8.73 5.07 -13.24
CA GLN A 24 7.39 5.65 -13.12
C GLN A 24 7.29 7.02 -13.81
N VAL A 25 8.29 7.88 -13.59
CA VAL A 25 8.35 9.21 -14.21
C VAL A 25 8.43 9.12 -15.73
N MET A 26 9.31 8.28 -16.27
CA MET A 26 9.44 8.10 -17.71
C MET A 26 8.16 7.52 -18.32
N ARG A 27 7.54 6.53 -17.67
CA ARG A 27 6.25 5.97 -18.10
C ARG A 27 5.12 6.99 -18.07
N TYR A 28 5.09 7.88 -17.08
CA TYR A 28 4.06 8.92 -17.00
C TYR A 28 4.31 10.03 -18.03
N GLY A 29 5.56 10.45 -18.21
CA GLY A 29 5.95 11.42 -19.25
C GLY A 29 5.63 10.94 -20.67
N GLN A 30 5.72 9.64 -20.96
CA GLN A 30 5.25 9.08 -22.24
C GLN A 30 3.73 9.20 -22.43
N ARG A 31 2.95 9.12 -21.34
CA ARG A 31 1.48 9.22 -21.38
C ARG A 31 0.98 10.66 -21.39
N VAL A 32 1.70 11.57 -20.72
CA VAL A 32 1.36 12.99 -20.61
C VAL A 32 2.59 13.84 -20.95
N PRO A 33 2.98 13.94 -22.25
CA PRO A 33 4.23 14.59 -22.66
C PRO A 33 4.35 16.05 -22.24
N SER A 34 3.22 16.77 -22.17
CA SER A 34 3.19 18.19 -21.77
C SER A 34 3.60 18.44 -20.32
N LEU A 35 3.61 17.40 -19.48
CA LEU A 35 4.06 17.51 -18.08
C LEU A 35 5.59 17.60 -17.98
N GLY A 36 6.32 17.12 -18.99
CA GLY A 36 7.77 17.05 -18.99
C GLY A 36 8.33 16.04 -17.97
N ILE A 37 9.66 15.93 -17.94
CA ILE A 37 10.38 15.12 -16.96
C ILE A 37 11.01 16.08 -15.93
N PRO A 38 10.71 15.94 -14.63
CA PRO A 38 11.28 16.79 -13.60
C PRO A 38 12.80 16.59 -13.48
N SER A 39 13.52 17.68 -13.21
CA SER A 39 14.98 17.67 -13.02
C SER A 39 15.42 17.23 -11.62
N GLN A 40 14.48 17.15 -10.67
CA GLN A 40 14.72 16.71 -9.29
C GLN A 40 13.64 15.72 -8.88
N SER A 41 14.06 14.65 -8.19
CA SER A 41 13.14 13.64 -7.68
C SER A 41 12.30 14.17 -6.50
N ARG A 42 11.00 13.89 -6.54
CA ARG A 42 10.03 14.25 -5.48
C ARG A 42 8.97 13.16 -5.35
N GLY A 43 8.45 12.99 -4.14
CA GLY A 43 7.47 11.95 -3.82
C GLY A 43 7.62 11.45 -2.38
N VAL A 44 6.90 10.38 -2.06
CA VAL A 44 6.98 9.64 -0.81
C VAL A 44 7.22 8.17 -1.15
N VAL A 45 8.08 7.51 -0.37
CA VAL A 45 8.31 6.07 -0.41
C VAL A 45 7.88 5.52 0.94
N ASP A 46 6.99 4.52 0.92
CA ASP A 46 6.48 3.89 2.14
C ASP A 46 5.93 2.50 1.79
N LEU A 47 5.58 1.74 2.82
CA LEU A 47 5.09 0.38 2.72
C LEU A 47 3.57 0.30 2.53
N TYR A 48 3.16 -0.67 1.72
CA TYR A 48 1.79 -1.16 1.76
C TYR A 48 1.72 -2.41 2.62
N ASP A 49 0.85 -2.38 3.63
CA ASP A 49 0.40 -3.58 4.33
C ASP A 49 -0.53 -4.36 3.39
N ALA A 50 -0.03 -5.41 2.73
CA ALA A 50 -0.75 -6.20 1.75
C ALA A 50 -0.76 -7.69 2.12
N SER A 51 -1.93 -8.31 2.09
CA SER A 51 -2.06 -9.77 2.12
C SER A 51 -1.55 -10.41 0.83
N THR A 52 -1.20 -11.69 0.89
CA THR A 52 -0.64 -12.43 -0.26
C THR A 52 -1.63 -12.60 -1.41
N ASP A 53 -2.93 -12.53 -1.13
CA ASP A 53 -4.03 -12.58 -2.11
C ASP A 53 -4.64 -11.20 -2.40
N TRP A 54 -4.11 -10.13 -1.79
CA TRP A 54 -4.55 -8.74 -1.91
C TRP A 54 -5.96 -8.44 -1.36
N ILE A 55 -6.55 -9.39 -0.61
CA ILE A 55 -7.84 -9.22 0.06
C ILE A 55 -7.60 -8.76 1.51
N PRO A 56 -8.23 -7.68 1.98
CA PRO A 56 -8.07 -7.24 3.37
C PRO A 56 -8.59 -8.28 4.36
N ILE A 57 -7.95 -8.37 5.51
CA ILE A 57 -8.33 -9.26 6.60
C ILE A 57 -9.08 -8.45 7.66
N TYR A 58 -10.38 -8.71 7.77
CA TYR A 58 -11.30 -8.14 8.75
C TYR A 58 -12.00 -9.27 9.50
N ASP A 59 -11.34 -9.80 10.53
CA ASP A 59 -11.87 -10.97 11.26
C ASP A 59 -11.33 -11.07 12.70
N LYS A 60 -11.92 -11.98 13.48
CA LYS A 60 -11.38 -12.43 14.76
C LYS A 60 -10.24 -13.43 14.56
N THR A 61 -9.29 -13.41 15.47
CA THR A 61 -8.25 -14.45 15.51
C THR A 61 -8.80 -15.74 16.15
N SER A 62 -8.01 -16.81 16.13
CA SER A 62 -8.28 -18.00 16.93
C SER A 62 -8.09 -17.79 18.45
N LEU A 63 -7.44 -16.70 18.85
CA LEU A 63 -7.31 -16.27 20.24
C LEU A 63 -8.49 -15.37 20.61
N GLY A 64 -9.22 -15.74 21.66
CA GLY A 64 -10.38 -14.99 22.13
C GLY A 64 -10.02 -13.54 22.48
N GLY A 65 -10.83 -12.59 22.00
CA GLY A 65 -10.67 -11.16 22.26
C GLY A 65 -9.73 -10.40 21.32
N PHE A 66 -9.13 -11.06 20.32
CA PHE A 66 -8.25 -10.42 19.34
C PHE A 66 -8.91 -10.37 17.95
N TYR A 67 -8.80 -9.22 17.29
CA TYR A 67 -9.38 -8.93 15.97
C TYR A 67 -8.33 -8.28 15.07
N MET A 68 -8.45 -8.48 13.75
CA MET A 68 -7.53 -7.98 12.74
C MET A 68 -8.25 -7.04 11.78
N ALA A 69 -7.61 -5.93 11.44
CA ALA A 69 -8.00 -5.05 10.36
C ALA A 69 -6.76 -4.62 9.57
N CYS A 70 -6.18 -5.54 8.81
CA CYS A 70 -4.87 -5.42 8.15
C CYS A 70 -4.90 -6.01 6.72
N GLY A 71 -3.76 -6.02 6.03
CA GLY A 71 -3.59 -6.56 4.68
C GLY A 71 -4.31 -5.73 3.59
N SER A 72 -4.48 -4.43 3.82
CA SER A 72 -5.37 -3.55 3.06
C SER A 72 -4.85 -3.06 1.69
N SER A 73 -3.60 -3.37 1.35
CA SER A 73 -2.94 -3.13 0.05
C SER A 73 -3.01 -1.69 -0.50
N GLY A 74 -3.21 -0.69 0.37
CA GLY A 74 -3.28 0.72 0.00
C GLY A 74 -4.60 1.17 -0.61
N ASN A 75 -5.41 0.29 -1.19
CA ASN A 75 -6.69 0.68 -1.77
C ASN A 75 -7.76 1.05 -0.72
N GLN A 76 -7.63 0.53 0.51
CA GLN A 76 -8.68 0.70 1.52
C GLN A 76 -8.73 2.09 2.16
N TYR A 77 -7.85 3.05 1.82
CA TYR A 77 -8.09 4.44 2.23
C TYR A 77 -9.48 4.94 1.81
N LYS A 78 -9.99 4.43 0.67
CA LYS A 78 -11.33 4.74 0.15
C LYS A 78 -12.46 4.12 0.97
N ASN A 79 -12.20 2.95 1.53
CA ASN A 79 -13.19 2.10 2.18
C ASN A 79 -13.03 2.04 3.69
N ALA A 80 -12.07 2.78 4.26
CA ALA A 80 -11.78 2.80 5.69
C ALA A 80 -13.04 3.02 6.57
N PRO A 81 -14.00 3.88 6.20
CA PRO A 81 -15.24 4.02 6.98
C PRO A 81 -16.09 2.75 7.01
N ILE A 82 -16.14 1.99 5.90
CA ILE A 82 -16.90 0.74 5.82
C ILE A 82 -16.18 -0.38 6.58
N ALA A 83 -14.84 -0.45 6.49
CA ALA A 83 -14.04 -1.34 7.32
C ALA A 83 -14.32 -1.10 8.82
N GLY A 84 -14.35 0.16 9.26
CA GLY A 84 -14.70 0.51 10.64
C GLY A 84 -16.09 0.02 11.06
N LYS A 85 -17.11 0.16 10.20
CA LYS A 85 -18.46 -0.36 10.48
C LYS A 85 -18.49 -1.89 10.58
N MET A 86 -17.79 -2.58 9.69
CA MET A 86 -17.71 -4.05 9.73
C MET A 86 -17.01 -4.53 11.00
N MET A 87 -15.89 -3.91 11.38
CA MET A 87 -15.16 -4.28 12.60
C MET A 87 -15.97 -4.00 13.86
N ALA A 88 -16.70 -2.88 13.94
CA ALA A 88 -17.57 -2.60 15.08
C ALA A 88 -18.63 -3.71 15.26
N ALA A 89 -19.32 -4.08 14.18
CA ALA A 89 -20.33 -5.14 14.21
C ALA A 89 -19.76 -6.54 14.48
N LEU A 90 -18.47 -6.77 14.20
CA LEU A 90 -17.79 -8.03 14.47
C LEU A 90 -17.30 -8.14 15.93
N ILE A 91 -16.98 -7.00 16.55
CA ILE A 91 -16.46 -6.92 17.92
C ILE A 91 -17.60 -6.98 18.95
N ASP A 92 -18.78 -6.45 18.61
CA ASP A 92 -20.01 -6.50 19.41
C ASP A 92 -20.52 -7.95 19.64
#